data_AF-A0A950QGV8-F1
#
_entry.id   AF-A0A950QGV8-F1
#
_cell.length_a   1.000
_cell.length_b   1.000
_cell.length_c   1.000
_cell.angle_alpha   90.00
_cell.angle_beta   90.00
_cell.angle_gamma   90.00
#
_symmetry.space_group_name_H-M   'P 1'
#
loop_
_entity.id
_entity.type
_entity.pdbx_description
1 polymer ?
#
loop_
_entity_poly.entity_id
_entity_poly.type
_entity_poly.pdbx_seq_one_letter_code
_entity_poly.pdbx_strand_id
1 'polypeptide(L)' 'MAKQKDKQDKELKRVNIHIDPELHRAFKTAASSQGVNMTDLLLEFIEDYVKKHLPDALKKGRR' A
#
# COMPACT_ATOMS: atom_id res chain seq x y z
N MET A 1 -16.06 21.48 -24.95
CA MET A 1 -15.69 21.31 -23.52
C MET A 1 -14.85 20.04 -23.39
N ALA A 2 -13.53 20.16 -23.40
CA ALA A 2 -12.63 19.02 -23.25
C ALA A 2 -12.57 18.61 -21.77
N LYS A 3 -13.08 17.42 -21.44
CA LYS A 3 -12.84 16.80 -20.13
C LYS A 3 -11.55 15.99 -20.23
N GLN A 4 -10.44 16.64 -19.91
CA GLN A 4 -9.23 15.97 -19.46
C GLN A 4 -9.53 15.23 -18.16
N LYS A 5 -9.43 13.90 -18.18
CA LYS A 5 -9.05 13.09 -17.01
C LYS A 5 -8.22 11.94 -17.54
N ASP A 6 -6.96 12.26 -17.84
CA ASP A 6 -5.88 11.28 -17.85
C ASP A 6 -5.83 10.67 -16.45
N LYS A 7 -6.61 9.60 -16.22
CA LYS A 7 -6.30 8.66 -15.15
C LYS A 7 -4.99 8.04 -15.62
N GLN A 8 -3.88 8.54 -15.08
CA GLN A 8 -2.64 7.80 -15.06
C GLN A 8 -3.00 6.38 -14.62
N ASP A 9 -2.95 5.45 -15.56
CA ASP A 9 -2.94 4.02 -15.31
C ASP A 9 -1.65 3.80 -14.51
N LYS A 10 -1.73 4.02 -13.19
CA LYS A 10 -0.59 3.79 -12.30
C LYS A 10 -0.25 2.32 -12.50
N GLU A 11 0.93 2.06 -13.05
CA GLU A 11 1.44 0.70 -13.22
C GLU A 11 1.44 0.00 -11.86
N LEU A 12 0.39 -0.78 -11.59
CA LEU A 12 0.26 -1.51 -10.34
C LEU A 12 1.15 -2.75 -10.42
N LYS A 13 2.11 -2.85 -9.49
CA LYS A 13 2.96 -4.03 -9.35
C LYS A 13 2.37 -4.98 -8.31
N ARG A 14 2.21 -6.24 -8.68
CA ARG A 14 1.79 -7.30 -7.77
C ARG A 14 2.96 -7.69 -6.86
N VAL A 15 2.71 -7.73 -5.55
CA VAL A 15 3.66 -8.25 -4.56
C VAL A 15 3.17 -9.63 -4.11
N ASN A 16 4.07 -10.61 -4.11
CA ASN A 16 3.82 -11.94 -3.56
C ASN A 16 4.60 -12.08 -2.25
N ILE A 17 3.93 -12.51 -1.18
CA ILE A 17 4.50 -12.59 0.17
C ILE A 17 4.11 -13.94 0.76
N HIS A 18 5.07 -14.63 1.37
CA HIS A 18 4.79 -15.78 2.21
C HIS A 18 4.57 -15.29 3.64
N ILE A 19 3.43 -15.65 4.22
CA ILE A 19 3.07 -15.35 5.59
C ILE A 19 2.53 -16.60 6.26
N ASP A 20 2.68 -16.67 7.58
CA ASP A 20 2.12 -17.75 8.37
C ASP A 20 0.58 -17.82 8.18
N PRO A 21 -0.01 -19.02 8.01
CA PRO A 21 -1.45 -19.17 7.79
C PRO A 21 -2.31 -18.61 8.93
N GLU A 22 -1.87 -18.73 10.17
CA GLU A 22 -2.60 -18.21 11.33
C GLU A 22 -2.57 -16.68 11.33
N LEU A 23 -1.41 -16.09 11.00
CA LEU A 23 -1.28 -14.65 10.85
C LEU A 23 -2.15 -14.11 9.72
N HIS A 24 -2.18 -14.78 8.56
CA HIS A 24 -3.04 -14.40 7.45
C HIS A 24 -4.52 -14.41 7.87
N ARG A 25 -4.95 -15.46 8.57
CA ARG A 25 -6.34 -15.58 9.05
C ARG A 25 -6.68 -14.48 10.05
N ALA A 26 -5.81 -14.24 11.03
CA ALA A 26 -5.99 -13.19 12.01
C ALA A 26 -6.08 -11.80 11.34
N PHE A 27 -5.16 -11.51 10.42
CA PHE A 27 -5.14 -10.25 9.68
C PHE A 27 -6.41 -10.06 8.84
N LYS A 28 -6.85 -11.09 8.11
CA LYS A 28 -8.10 -11.07 7.34
C LYS A 28 -9.32 -10.80 8.24
N THR A 29 -9.42 -11.49 9.37
CA THR A 29 -10.53 -11.30 10.32
C THR A 29 -10.54 -9.89 10.90
N ALA A 30 -9.38 -9.35 11.28
CA ALA A 30 -9.25 -7.99 11.79
C ALA A 30 -9.60 -6.93 10.74
N ALA A 31 -9.15 -7.09 9.49
CA ALA A 31 -9.51 -6.19 8.39
C ALA A 31 -11.03 -6.20 8.15
N SER A 32 -11.62 -7.39 8.14
CA SER A 32 -13.06 -7.57 7.93
C SER A 32 -13.90 -6.92 9.04
N SER A 33 -13.48 -7.04 10.32
CA SER A 33 -14.22 -6.44 11.44
C SER A 33 -14.17 -4.91 11.44
N GLN A 34 -13.14 -4.33 10.84
CA GLN A 34 -12.99 -2.89 10.65
C GLN A 34 -13.63 -2.39 9.33
N GLY A 35 -14.15 -3.30 8.49
CA GLY A 35 -14.77 -2.94 7.21
C GLY A 35 -13.75 -2.47 6.16
N VAL A 36 -12.47 -2.79 6.32
CA VAL A 36 -11.39 -2.39 5.41
C VAL A 36 -10.82 -3.59 4.68
N ASN A 37 -10.25 -3.35 3.49
CA ASN A 37 -9.60 -4.40 2.71
C ASN A 37 -8.15 -4.61 3.18
N MET A 38 -7.69 -5.86 3.14
CA MET A 38 -6.31 -6.24 3.48
C MET A 38 -5.27 -5.50 2.63
N THR A 39 -5.55 -5.27 1.34
CA THR A 39 -4.62 -4.55 0.45
C THR A 39 -4.41 -3.11 0.89
N ASP A 40 -5.47 -2.40 1.27
CA ASP A 40 -5.38 -0.99 1.69
C ASP A 40 -4.56 -0.87 2.98
N LEU A 41 -4.80 -1.77 3.94
CA LEU A 41 -4.00 -1.84 5.18
C LEU A 41 -2.52 -2.11 4.92
N LEU A 42 -2.20 -3.04 3.99
CA LEU A 42 -0.82 -3.33 3.64
C LEU A 42 -0.14 -2.14 2.94
N LEU A 43 -0.86 -1.45 2.06
CA LEU A 43 -0.35 -0.25 1.40
C LEU A 43 -0.07 0.86 2.40
N GLU A 44 -0.99 1.12 3.32
CA GLU A 44 -0.81 2.12 4.38
C GLU A 44 0.42 1.79 5.24
N PHE A 45 0.55 0.52 5.65
CA PHE A 45 1.70 0.08 6.44
C PHE A 45 3.02 0.24 5.67
N ILE A 46 3.06 -0.13 4.38
CA ILE A 46 4.25 0.02 3.53
C ILE A 46 4.59 1.51 3.36
N GLU A 47 3.61 2.36 3.07
CA GLU A 47 3.82 3.81 2.92
C GLU A 47 4.38 4.43 4.19
N ASP A 48 3.83 4.10 5.35
CA ASP A 48 4.28 4.62 6.63
C ASP A 48 5.66 4.09 7.02
N TYR A 49 5.97 2.84 6.71
CA TYR A 49 7.30 2.28 6.87
C TYR A 49 8.32 3.04 6.01
N VAL A 50 8.00 3.28 4.73
CA VAL A 50 8.85 4.04 3.81
C VAL A 50 9.02 5.47 4.33
N LYS A 51 7.95 6.18 4.75
CA LYS A 51 8.06 7.54 5.29
C LYS A 51 9.03 7.63 6.47
N LYS A 52 9.01 6.62 7.36
CA LYS A 52 9.84 6.58 8.58
C LYS A 52 11.28 6.18 8.31
N HIS A 53 11.52 5.30 7.35
CA HIS A 53 12.83 4.65 7.18
C HIS A 53 13.55 5.03 5.88
N LEU A 54 12.92 5.72 4.94
CA LEU A 54 13.57 6.09 3.68
C LEU A 54 14.66 7.17 3.93
N PRO A 55 15.93 6.87 3.64
CA PRO A 55 17.02 7.82 3.79
C PRO A 55 16.78 9.10 2.97
N ASP A 56 17.14 10.27 3.51
CA ASP A 56 16.98 11.56 2.81
C ASP A 56 17.68 11.61 1.45
N ALA A 57 18.77 10.86 1.27
CA ALA A 57 19.46 10.72 -0.01
C ALA A 57 18.59 10.09 -1.13
N LEU A 58 17.59 9.29 -0.75
CA LEU A 58 16.64 8.64 -1.67
C LEU A 58 15.31 9.41 -1.79
N LYS A 59 15.09 10.48 -1.02
CA LYS A 59 13.96 11.41 -1.20
C LYS A 59 14.19 12.35 -2.39
N LYS A 60 14.60 11.80 -3.55
CA LYS A 60 14.87 12.58 -4.75
C LYS A 60 13.54 13.01 -5.38
N GLY A 61 13.15 14.27 -5.15
CA GLY A 61 11.94 14.86 -5.75
C GLY A 61 11.40 16.13 -5.08
N ARG A 62 11.92 16.56 -3.93
CA ARG A 62 11.65 17.90 -3.37
C ARG A 62 12.90 18.77 -3.44
N ARG A 63 13.21 19.25 -4.63
CA ARG A 63 13.93 20.52 -4.83
C ARG A 63 13.07 21.37 -5.74
#